data_AF-A0A7V6G6E5-F1
#
_entry.id   AF-A0A7V6G6E5-F1
#
_cell.length_a   1.000
_cell.length_b   1.000
_cell.length_c   1.000
_cell.angle_alpha   90.00
_cell.angle_beta   90.00
_cell.angle_gamma   90.00
#
_symmetry.space_group_name_H-M   'P 1'
#
loop_
_entity.id
_entity.type
_entity.pdbx_description
1 polymer ?
#
loop_
_entity_poly.entity_id
_entity_poly.type
_entity_poly.pdbx_seq_one_letter_code
_entity_poly.pdbx_strand_id
1 'polypeptide(L)'
;MKTWTLFLLLLMSGGVAFPQLNITYDLEKGITELLDLNQAAWEKVKKVDGYRIQIVSLSGTNSKMMVEKMQTEFDQKFPKITSYVTYFEPNFRLRVGDFRTKLDAYRFYREINAAYPGAFIIRDKIEYLFR
;
A
#
# COMPACT_ATOMS: atom_id res chain seq x y z
N MET A 1 -79.21 -39.71 6.42
CA MET A 1 -78.22 -40.07 5.37
C MET A 1 -78.02 -38.89 4.44
N LYS A 2 -76.75 -38.62 4.09
CA LYS A 2 -76.27 -37.71 3.03
C LYS A 2 -76.41 -36.20 3.26
N THR A 3 -75.36 -35.59 3.84
CA THR A 3 -74.90 -34.22 3.52
C THR A 3 -73.46 -33.99 4.01
N TRP A 4 -72.52 -34.90 3.71
CA TRP A 4 -71.10 -34.73 4.10
C TRP A 4 -70.13 -34.72 2.91
N THR A 5 -70.62 -34.73 1.67
CA THR A 5 -69.78 -34.78 0.45
C THR A 5 -69.36 -33.43 -0.12
N LEU A 6 -69.74 -32.30 0.50
CA LEU A 6 -69.46 -30.96 -0.05
C LEU A 6 -68.32 -30.21 0.66
N PHE A 7 -67.73 -30.76 1.72
CA PHE A 7 -66.67 -30.08 2.48
C PHE A 7 -65.23 -30.45 2.06
N LEU A 8 -65.06 -31.38 1.10
CA LEU A 8 -63.75 -31.92 0.72
C LEU A 8 -63.22 -31.42 -0.63
N LEU A 9 -63.85 -30.39 -1.21
CA LEU A 9 -63.48 -29.84 -2.53
C LEU A 9 -62.89 -28.42 -2.46
N LEU A 10 -62.56 -27.92 -1.26
CA LEU A 10 -61.95 -26.61 -1.05
C LEU A 10 -60.54 -26.68 -0.43
N LEU A 11 -59.79 -27.75 -0.72
CA LEU A 11 -58.37 -27.89 -0.36
C LEU A 11 -57.45 -27.98 -1.59
N MET A 12 -57.95 -27.63 -2.78
CA MET A 12 -57.11 -27.38 -3.96
C MET A 12 -56.76 -25.89 -4.08
N SER A 13 -56.53 -25.22 -2.94
CA SER A 13 -55.88 -23.91 -2.92
C SER A 13 -54.44 -24.09 -3.43
N GLY A 14 -54.15 -23.46 -4.56
CA GLY A 14 -52.96 -23.66 -5.36
C GLY A 14 -51.66 -23.69 -4.56
N GLY A 15 -50.89 -24.75 -4.76
CA GLY A 15 -49.47 -24.73 -4.47
C GLY A 15 -48.81 -23.80 -5.48
N VAL A 16 -48.55 -22.56 -5.08
CA VAL A 16 -47.56 -21.72 -5.77
C VAL A 16 -46.21 -22.37 -5.56
N ALA A 17 -45.72 -23.08 -6.57
CA ALA A 17 -44.33 -23.49 -6.63
C ALA A 17 -43.48 -22.22 -6.80
N PHE A 18 -42.87 -21.76 -5.71
CA PHE A 18 -41.86 -20.71 -5.80
C PHE A 18 -40.66 -21.27 -6.58
N PRO A 19 -40.26 -20.65 -7.71
CA PRO A 19 -39.04 -21.07 -8.39
C PRO A 19 -37.86 -20.82 -7.44
N GLN A 20 -37.15 -21.90 -7.08
CA GLN A 20 -35.87 -21.77 -6.40
C GLN A 20 -34.88 -21.19 -7.42
N LEU A 21 -34.63 -19.88 -7.31
CA LEU A 21 -33.56 -19.21 -8.05
C LEU A 21 -32.24 -19.84 -7.60
N ASN A 22 -31.68 -20.73 -8.41
CA ASN A 22 -30.29 -21.14 -8.28
C ASN A 22 -29.43 -19.95 -8.70
N ILE A 23 -29.11 -19.10 -7.72
CA ILE A 23 -28.11 -18.05 -7.89
C ILE A 23 -26.77 -18.77 -7.89
N THR A 24 -26.26 -19.09 -9.07
CA THR A 24 -24.87 -19.52 -9.21
C THR A 24 -24.00 -18.29 -8.97
N TYR A 25 -23.52 -18.14 -7.74
CA TYR A 25 -22.57 -17.08 -7.42
C TYR A 25 -21.25 -17.38 -8.14
N ASP A 26 -20.86 -16.44 -9.00
CA ASP A 26 -19.57 -16.45 -9.67
C ASP A 26 -18.47 -16.08 -8.66
N LEU A 27 -18.06 -17.07 -7.88
CA LEU A 27 -17.06 -16.94 -6.81
C LEU A 27 -15.75 -16.32 -7.32
N GLU A 28 -15.40 -16.55 -8.59
CA GLU A 28 -14.21 -15.99 -9.22
C GLU A 28 -14.30 -14.47 -9.30
N LYS A 29 -15.46 -13.92 -9.70
CA LYS A 29 -15.69 -12.47 -9.72
C LYS A 29 -15.60 -11.84 -8.34
N GLY A 30 -16.19 -12.47 -7.33
CA GLY A 30 -16.12 -11.99 -5.94
C GLY A 30 -14.69 -11.97 -5.40
N ILE A 31 -13.88 -12.99 -5.73
CA ILE A 31 -12.46 -13.04 -5.34
C ILE A 31 -11.67 -11.92 -6.04
N THR A 32 -11.92 -11.67 -7.32
CA THR A 32 -11.23 -10.57 -8.04
C THR A 32 -11.61 -9.20 -7.49
N GLU A 33 -12.89 -8.97 -7.18
CA GLU A 33 -13.35 -7.71 -6.60
C GLU A 33 -12.73 -7.47 -5.22
N LEU A 34 -12.66 -8.52 -4.38
CA LEU A 34 -12.00 -8.44 -3.08
C LEU A 34 -10.50 -8.17 -3.20
N LEU A 35 -9.83 -8.73 -4.22
CA LEU A 35 -8.42 -8.49 -4.47
C LEU A 35 -8.17 -7.02 -4.83
N ASP A 36 -8.98 -6.46 -5.74
CA ASP A 36 -8.88 -5.07 -6.16
C ASP A 36 -9.18 -4.10 -5.01
N LEU A 37 -10.21 -4.39 -4.21
CA LEU A 37 -10.55 -3.61 -3.01
C LEU A 37 -9.42 -3.65 -1.98
N ASN A 38 -8.85 -4.84 -1.76
CA ASN A 38 -7.73 -5.01 -0.84
C ASN A 38 -6.52 -4.23 -1.34
N GLN A 39 -6.16 -4.34 -2.61
CA GLN A 39 -5.05 -3.59 -3.21
C GLN A 39 -5.25 -2.08 -3.10
N ALA A 40 -6.45 -1.58 -3.40
CA ALA A 40 -6.78 -0.17 -3.25
C ALA A 40 -6.74 0.32 -1.79
N ALA A 41 -7.12 -0.55 -0.84
CA ALA A 41 -7.00 -0.26 0.59
C ALA A 41 -5.52 -0.23 1.03
N TRP A 42 -4.69 -1.16 0.58
CA TRP A 42 -3.26 -1.20 0.90
C TRP A 42 -2.50 0.01 0.36
N GLU A 43 -2.83 0.51 -0.83
CA GLU A 43 -2.22 1.75 -1.35
C GLU A 43 -2.51 2.97 -0.46
N LYS A 44 -3.63 3.00 0.25
CA LYS A 44 -3.98 4.06 1.21
C LYS A 44 -3.31 3.90 2.57
N VAL A 45 -3.00 2.66 2.99
CA VAL A 45 -2.45 2.32 4.32
C VAL A 45 -0.92 2.15 4.31
N LYS A 46 -0.29 2.14 3.13
CA LYS A 46 1.14 1.83 2.90
C LYS A 46 2.15 2.70 3.66
N LYS A 47 1.71 3.88 4.13
CA LYS A 47 2.58 4.94 4.65
C LYS A 47 2.40 5.09 6.16
N VAL A 48 3.38 4.58 6.91
CA VAL A 48 3.43 4.73 8.37
C VAL A 48 4.38 5.85 8.78
N ASP A 49 4.17 6.43 9.95
CA ASP A 49 5.16 7.36 10.52
C ASP A 49 6.47 6.63 10.82
N GLY A 50 7.57 7.24 10.37
CA GLY A 50 8.90 6.73 10.61
C GLY A 50 9.96 7.79 10.36
N TYR A 51 11.15 7.32 10.00
CA TYR A 51 12.32 8.14 9.81
C TYR A 51 13.02 7.77 8.51
N ARG A 52 13.55 8.77 7.83
CA ARG A 52 14.47 8.63 6.70
C ARG A 52 15.72 9.43 6.98
N ILE A 53 16.77 9.19 6.21
CA ILE A 53 17.95 10.04 6.22
C ILE A 53 17.97 10.84 4.94
N GLN A 54 17.99 12.16 5.05
CA GLN A 54 18.22 13.03 3.91
C GLN A 54 19.72 13.19 3.72
N ILE A 55 20.23 12.81 2.55
CA ILE A 55 21.66 12.89 2.21
C ILE A 55 22.00 14.29 1.67
N VAL A 56 21.16 14.80 0.76
CA VAL A 56 21.42 16.07 0.08
C VAL A 56 20.12 16.75 -0.33
N SER A 57 20.18 18.07 -0.48
CA SER A 57 19.15 18.91 -1.10
C SER A 57 19.85 19.93 -2.01
N LEU A 58 19.68 19.84 -3.32
CA LEU A 58 20.31 20.73 -4.31
C LEU A 58 19.27 21.47 -5.15
N SER A 59 19.54 22.73 -5.48
CA SER A 59 18.77 23.52 -6.44
C SER A 59 19.62 23.92 -7.65
N GLY A 60 18.99 24.28 -8.76
CA GLY A 60 19.65 24.80 -9.96
C GLY A 60 19.58 23.86 -11.16
N THR A 61 20.07 24.31 -12.31
CA THR A 61 19.86 23.66 -13.63
C THR A 61 20.35 22.21 -13.67
N ASN A 62 21.46 21.89 -13.02
CA ASN A 62 22.06 20.55 -13.04
C ASN A 62 21.75 19.71 -11.79
N SER A 63 20.93 20.22 -10.87
CA SER A 63 20.67 19.59 -9.58
C SER A 63 20.07 18.19 -9.72
N LYS A 64 19.12 18.00 -10.66
CA LYS A 64 18.51 16.69 -10.95
C LYS A 64 19.57 15.63 -11.31
N MET A 65 20.40 15.92 -12.30
CA MET A 65 21.45 15.00 -12.77
C MET A 65 22.47 14.69 -11.67
N MET A 66 22.86 15.68 -10.88
CA MET A 66 23.76 15.47 -9.74
C MET A 66 23.15 14.57 -8.67
N VAL A 67 21.87 14.76 -8.35
CA VAL A 67 21.15 13.94 -7.37
C VAL A 67 20.96 12.50 -7.85
N GLU A 68 20.61 12.30 -9.13
CA GLU A 68 20.48 10.96 -9.73
C GLU A 68 21.81 10.21 -9.79
N LYS A 69 22.92 10.92 -10.06
CA LYS A 69 24.26 10.35 -10.00
C LYS A 69 24.61 9.89 -8.58
N MET A 70 24.38 10.74 -7.57
CA MET A 70 24.60 10.38 -6.17
C MET A 70 23.70 9.23 -5.71
N GLN A 71 22.45 9.17 -6.20
CA GLN A 71 21.55 8.05 -5.95
C GLN A 71 22.15 6.75 -6.48
N THR A 72 22.61 6.74 -7.73
CA THR A 72 23.22 5.56 -8.36
C THR A 72 24.44 5.09 -7.57
N GLU A 73 25.32 6.01 -7.16
CA GLU A 73 26.49 5.68 -6.33
C GLU A 73 26.10 5.15 -4.95
N PHE A 74 25.03 5.69 -4.36
CA PHE A 74 24.50 5.20 -3.09
C PHE A 74 23.93 3.79 -3.21
N ASP A 75 23.10 3.53 -4.22
CA ASP A 75 22.45 2.23 -4.45
C ASP A 75 23.48 1.12 -4.70
N GLN A 76 24.60 1.44 -5.37
CA GLN A 76 25.73 0.53 -5.55
C GLN A 76 26.42 0.18 -4.22
N LYS A 77 26.57 1.15 -3.30
CA LYS A 77 27.20 0.95 -2.00
C LYS A 77 26.27 0.28 -0.98
N PHE A 78 24.98 0.59 -1.05
CA PHE A 78 23.96 0.16 -0.08
C PHE A 78 22.77 -0.49 -0.79
N PRO A 79 22.95 -1.65 -1.47
CA PRO A 79 21.90 -2.28 -2.28
C PRO A 79 20.68 -2.76 -1.47
N LYS A 80 20.80 -2.84 -0.14
CA LYS A 80 19.70 -3.22 0.77
C LYS A 80 18.86 -2.03 1.25
N ILE A 81 19.30 -0.80 0.97
CA ILE A 81 18.67 0.41 1.48
C ILE A 81 18.05 1.15 0.31
N THR A 82 16.73 1.29 0.33
CA THR A 82 16.01 2.02 -0.72
C THR A 82 16.37 3.50 -0.70
N SER A 83 16.56 4.09 -1.89
CA SER A 83 16.78 5.52 -2.08
C SER A 83 15.59 6.18 -2.78
N TYR A 84 15.36 7.45 -2.48
CA TYR A 84 14.24 8.24 -2.97
C TYR A 84 14.72 9.61 -3.41
N VAL A 85 14.53 9.91 -4.69
CA VAL A 85 14.69 11.27 -5.21
C VAL A 85 13.33 11.94 -5.27
N THR A 86 13.19 13.04 -4.54
CA THR A 86 11.97 13.84 -4.51
C THR A 86 12.25 15.26 -4.95
N TYR A 87 11.34 15.83 -5.74
CA TYR A 87 11.39 17.22 -6.12
C TYR A 87 10.48 18.03 -5.20
N PHE A 88 11.09 18.91 -4.41
CA PHE A 88 10.39 19.87 -3.57
C PHE A 88 10.90 21.26 -3.95
N GLU A 89 10.13 21.95 -4.79
CA GLU A 89 10.54 23.21 -5.43
C GLU A 89 11.24 24.17 -4.45
N PRO A 90 12.39 24.75 -4.85
CA PRO A 90 13.16 24.56 -6.10
C PRO A 90 14.23 23.45 -6.03
N ASN A 91 14.13 22.53 -5.05
CA ASN A 91 15.20 21.60 -4.70
C ASN A 91 14.89 20.14 -5.05
N PHE A 92 15.90 19.42 -5.56
CA PHE A 92 15.93 17.96 -5.58
C PHE A 92 16.55 17.44 -4.29
N ARG A 93 15.86 16.50 -3.64
CA ARG A 93 16.27 15.90 -2.38
C ARG A 93 16.50 14.41 -2.56
N LEU A 94 17.63 13.93 -2.05
CA LEU A 94 17.92 12.50 -1.92
C LEU A 94 17.66 12.07 -0.48
N ARG A 95 16.71 11.17 -0.30
CA ARG A 95 16.43 10.51 0.99
C ARG A 95 16.68 9.02 0.87
N VAL A 96 17.11 8.40 1.95
CA VAL A 96 17.43 6.97 1.97
C VAL A 96 16.91 6.28 3.21
N GLY A 97 16.55 5.02 3.02
CA GLY A 97 16.08 4.09 4.03
C GLY A 97 14.68 4.40 4.55
N ASP A 98 14.05 3.36 5.08
CA ASP A 98 12.74 3.41 5.73
C ASP A 98 12.88 2.84 7.15
N PHE A 99 13.08 3.73 8.14
CA PHE A 99 13.37 3.33 9.51
C PHE A 99 12.16 3.54 10.40
N ARG A 100 11.68 2.46 11.03
CA ARG A 100 10.54 2.54 11.96
C ARG A 100 10.88 3.36 13.21
N THR A 101 12.10 3.20 13.73
CA THR A 101 12.53 3.89 14.94
C THR A 101 13.66 4.87 14.66
N LYS A 102 13.75 5.92 15.47
CA LYS A 102 14.85 6.88 15.41
C LYS A 102 16.21 6.21 15.70
N LEU A 103 16.22 5.16 16.51
CA LEU A 103 17.43 4.41 16.85
C LEU A 103 17.97 3.66 15.62
N ASP A 104 17.11 3.01 14.84
CA ASP A 104 17.51 2.30 13.62
C ASP A 104 18.05 3.29 12.58
N ALA A 105 17.37 4.43 12.41
CA ALA A 105 17.86 5.52 11.57
C ALA A 105 19.22 6.04 12.04
N TYR A 106 19.43 6.16 13.35
CA TYR A 106 20.70 6.62 13.90
C TYR A 106 21.84 5.63 13.70
N ARG A 107 21.57 4.32 13.81
CA ARG A 107 22.57 3.28 13.50
C ARG A 107 23.06 3.40 12.07
N PHE A 108 22.13 3.44 11.11
CA PHE A 108 22.50 3.58 9.70
C PHE A 108 23.14 4.95 9.41
N TYR A 109 22.65 6.02 10.03
CA TYR A 109 23.26 7.35 9.92
C TYR A 109 24.75 7.31 10.30
N ARG A 110 25.10 6.63 11.40
CA ARG A 110 26.50 6.51 11.85
C ARG A 110 27.39 5.77 10.85
N GLU A 111 26.84 4.81 10.12
CA GLU A 111 27.56 4.09 9.06
C GLU A 111 27.85 5.00 7.86
N ILE A 112 26.89 5.84 7.46
CA ILE A 112 27.01 6.65 6.25
C ILE A 112 27.60 8.04 6.48
N ASN A 113 27.64 8.53 7.73
CA ASN A 113 28.05 9.90 8.06
C ASN A 113 29.47 10.25 7.56
N ALA A 114 30.38 9.28 7.52
CA ALA A 114 31.73 9.52 7.00
C ALA A 114 31.74 9.79 5.49
N ALA A 115 30.87 9.12 4.73
CA ALA A 115 30.74 9.31 3.29
C ALA A 115 29.84 10.50 2.92
N TYR A 116 28.87 10.82 3.79
CA TYR A 116 27.87 11.86 3.58
C TYR A 116 27.76 12.77 4.82
N PRO A 117 28.72 13.69 5.03
CA PRO A 117 28.79 14.51 6.26
C PRO A 117 27.63 15.51 6.41
N GLY A 118 26.90 15.81 5.33
CA GLY A 118 25.70 16.65 5.35
C GLY A 118 24.40 15.89 5.61
N ALA A 119 24.47 14.57 5.83
CA ALA A 119 23.28 13.76 6.04
C ALA A 119 22.63 14.05 7.40
N PHE A 120 21.30 13.95 7.48
CA PHE A 120 20.57 14.09 8.74
C PHE A 120 19.27 13.29 8.75
N ILE A 121 18.84 12.90 9.95
CA ILE A 121 17.63 12.11 10.16
C ILE A 121 16.40 13.03 10.16
N ILE A 122 15.39 12.68 9.37
CA ILE A 122 14.12 13.41 9.25
C ILE A 122 12.96 12.46 9.55
N ARG A 123 11.88 12.97 10.14
CA ARG A 123 10.61 12.24 10.22
C ARG A 123 9.91 12.30 8.88
N ASP A 124 9.47 11.16 8.38
CA ASP A 124 8.76 11.06 7.12
C ASP A 124 7.71 9.93 7.18
N LYS A 125 6.82 9.92 6.20
CA LYS A 125 5.95 8.77 5.94
C LYS A 125 6.74 7.74 5.14
N ILE A 126 7.05 6.61 5.77
CA ILE A 126 7.88 5.54 5.20
C ILE A 126 7.03 4.39 4.67
N GLU A 127 7.56 3.66 3.69
CA GLU A 127 6.95 2.44 3.18
C GLU A 127 7.46 1.24 3.98
N TYR A 128 6.98 1.13 5.21
CA TYR A 128 7.28 -0.04 6.04
C TYR A 128 6.23 -1.13 5.76
N LEU A 129 6.47 -1.92 4.71
CA LEU A 129 5.75 -3.18 4.52
C LEU A 129 6.57 -4.32 5.12
N PHE A 130 5.90 -5.21 5.84
CA PHE A 130 6.47 -6.49 6.24
C PHE A 130 6.81 -7.26 4.96
N ARG A 131 8.09 -7.31 4.60
CA ARG A 131 8.63 -8.23 3.59
C ARG A 131 9.35 -9.36 4.29
#